data_AF-A0A6I3ZCT1-F1
#
_entry.id   AF-A0A6I3ZCT1-F1
#
_cell.length_a   1.000
_cell.length_b   1.000
_cell.length_c   1.000
_cell.angle_alpha   90.00
_cell.angle_beta   90.00
_cell.angle_gamma   90.00
#
_symmetry.space_group_name_H-M   'P 1'
#
loop_
_entity.id
_entity.type
_entity.pdbx_description
1 polymer ?
#
loop_
_entity_poly.entity_id
_entity_poly.type
_entity_poly.pdbx_seq_one_letter_code
_entity_poly.pdbx_strand_id
1 'polypeptide(L)'
;MLLVSSVGMLRPARAAAVPAPEVEYTYDVMVRRHFDFPNNDALGYGWAICSRVGSGASYSSVLSDTKRDVSPSDEQSANYVVSNAVGILCPALIWQLRNSAAGYQPPG
;
A
#
# COMPACT_ATOMS: atom_id res chain seq x y z
N MET A 1 -49.03 8.99 -41.56
CA MET A 1 -47.63 9.47 -41.55
C MET A 1 -47.25 9.69 -40.09
N LEU A 2 -46.61 8.69 -39.47
CA LEU A 2 -46.22 8.73 -38.05
C LEU A 2 -44.81 9.32 -37.95
N LEU A 3 -44.66 10.44 -37.25
CA LEU A 3 -43.37 11.05 -36.92
C LEU A 3 -42.80 10.34 -35.68
N VAL A 4 -41.68 9.65 -35.85
CA VAL A 4 -40.92 9.05 -34.74
C VAL A 4 -39.84 10.05 -34.31
N SER A 5 -40.04 10.71 -33.17
CA SER A 5 -39.02 11.60 -32.59
C SER A 5 -37.88 10.79 -32.01
N SER A 6 -36.68 10.95 -32.57
CA SER A 6 -35.46 10.32 -32.07
C SER A 6 -34.91 11.16 -30.90
N VAL A 7 -35.15 10.71 -29.65
CA VAL A 7 -34.45 11.29 -28.50
C VAL A 7 -33.00 10.80 -28.54
N GLY A 8 -32.07 11.68 -28.90
CA GLY A 8 -30.65 11.40 -28.82
C GLY A 8 -30.22 11.21 -27.36
N MET A 9 -29.86 9.99 -26.98
CA MET A 9 -29.28 9.72 -25.66
C MET A 9 -27.88 10.35 -25.59
N LEU A 10 -27.73 11.45 -24.84
CA LEU A 10 -26.41 11.90 -24.43
C LEU A 10 -25.81 10.85 -23.49
N ARG A 11 -24.64 10.31 -23.86
CA ARG A 11 -23.85 9.48 -22.96
C ARG A 11 -23.33 10.36 -21.82
N PRO A 12 -23.52 9.97 -20.55
CA PRO A 12 -22.91 10.70 -19.44
C PRO A 12 -21.39 10.64 -19.58
N ALA A 13 -20.73 11.71 -19.12
CA ALA A 13 -19.28 11.70 -19.00
C ALA A 13 -18.85 10.51 -18.12
N ARG A 14 -17.80 9.79 -18.55
CA ARG A 14 -17.26 8.71 -17.73
C ARG A 14 -16.59 9.32 -16.51
N ALA A 15 -17.06 8.95 -15.32
CA ALA A 15 -16.36 9.27 -14.09
C ALA A 15 -14.99 8.56 -14.11
N ALA A 16 -13.93 9.31 -13.81
CA ALA A 16 -12.62 8.76 -13.54
C ALA A 16 -12.44 8.70 -12.01
N ALA A 17 -12.07 7.54 -11.49
CA ALA A 17 -11.67 7.43 -10.10
C ALA A 17 -10.38 8.24 -9.90
N VAL A 18 -10.36 9.09 -8.88
CA VAL A 18 -9.14 9.77 -8.43
C VAL A 18 -8.49 8.86 -7.39
N PRO A 19 -7.26 8.35 -7.64
CA PRO A 19 -6.54 7.57 -6.64
C PRO A 19 -6.32 8.39 -5.37
N ALA A 20 -6.53 7.77 -4.22
CA ALA A 20 -6.22 8.36 -2.91
C ALA A 20 -5.38 7.36 -2.11
N PRO A 21 -4.15 7.06 -2.55
CA PRO A 21 -3.33 5.98 -2.00
C PRO A 21 -3.04 6.18 -0.51
N GLU A 22 -2.86 7.43 -0.05
CA GLU A 22 -2.65 7.73 1.37
C GLU A 22 -3.88 7.38 2.23
N VAL A 23 -5.08 7.63 1.69
CA VAL A 23 -6.35 7.31 2.37
C VAL A 23 -6.53 5.80 2.42
N GLU A 24 -6.31 5.11 1.30
CA GLU A 24 -6.44 3.65 1.20
C GLU A 24 -5.45 2.94 2.14
N TYR A 25 -4.18 3.32 2.10
CA TYR A 25 -3.15 2.76 2.97
C TYR A 25 -3.46 3.00 4.45
N THR A 26 -3.80 4.24 4.83
CA THR A 26 -4.10 4.58 6.23
C THR A 26 -5.32 3.80 6.73
N TYR A 27 -6.36 3.68 5.90
CA TYR A 27 -7.54 2.88 6.21
C TYR A 27 -7.18 1.41 6.42
N ASP A 28 -6.36 0.83 5.55
CA ASP A 28 -5.96 -0.55 5.64
C ASP A 28 -5.18 -0.86 6.92
N VAL A 29 -4.17 -0.04 7.24
CA VAL A 29 -3.28 -0.33 8.38
C VAL A 29 -3.87 0.10 9.73
N MET A 30 -4.55 1.24 9.79
CA MET A 30 -5.09 1.77 11.05
C MET A 30 -6.51 1.31 11.34
N VAL A 31 -7.39 1.27 10.33
CA VAL A 31 -8.83 1.04 10.56
C VAL A 31 -9.21 -0.42 10.35
N ARG A 32 -8.72 -1.09 9.31
CA ARG A 32 -9.05 -2.50 9.07
C ARG A 32 -8.23 -3.42 9.94
N ARG A 33 -6.93 -3.13 10.12
CA ARG A 33 -5.98 -4.02 10.79
C ARG A 33 -5.54 -3.55 12.17
N HIS A 34 -5.79 -2.28 12.52
CA HIS A 34 -5.51 -1.72 13.85
C HIS A 34 -4.04 -1.88 14.28
N PHE A 35 -3.10 -1.60 13.37
CA PHE A 35 -1.68 -1.56 13.74
C PHE A 35 -1.34 -0.29 14.50
N ASP A 36 -0.46 -0.40 15.49
CA ASP A 36 0.17 0.76 16.12
C ASP A 36 1.51 1.06 15.46
N PHE A 37 1.79 2.34 15.24
CA PHE A 37 3.03 2.83 14.63
C PHE A 37 3.77 3.78 15.57
N PRO A 38 5.10 3.93 15.42
CA PRO A 38 5.84 4.95 16.15
C PRO A 38 5.23 6.34 15.97
N ASN A 39 5.09 7.08 17.07
CA ASN A 39 4.50 8.41 17.10
C ASN A 39 3.05 8.52 16.58
N ASN A 40 2.33 7.39 16.43
CA ASN A 40 1.02 7.32 15.78
C ASN A 40 1.02 7.83 14.32
N ASP A 41 2.17 7.73 13.63
CA ASP A 41 2.34 8.23 12.26
C ASP A 41 2.46 7.08 11.24
N ALA A 42 1.32 6.47 10.92
CA ALA A 42 1.28 5.37 9.96
C ALA A 42 1.71 5.81 8.55
N LEU A 43 1.26 6.99 8.11
CA LEU A 43 1.51 7.49 6.76
C LEU A 43 2.97 7.86 6.57
N GLY A 44 3.57 8.60 7.52
CA GLY A 44 5.00 8.88 7.51
C GLY A 44 5.84 7.61 7.59
N TYR A 45 5.43 6.62 8.40
CA TYR A 45 6.09 5.32 8.45
C TYR A 45 6.04 4.58 7.11
N GLY A 46 4.88 4.58 6.44
CA GLY A 46 4.70 3.99 5.10
C GLY A 46 5.62 4.61 4.05
N TRP A 47 5.74 5.94 4.02
CA TRP A 47 6.69 6.62 3.13
C TRP A 47 8.15 6.35 3.51
N ALA A 48 8.46 6.19 4.80
CA ALA A 48 9.79 5.78 5.24
C ALA A 48 10.16 4.36 4.77
N ILE A 49 9.20 3.42 4.72
CA ILE A 49 9.39 2.11 4.08
C ILE A 49 9.71 2.29 2.60
N CYS A 50 8.90 3.07 1.87
CA CYS A 50 9.13 3.35 0.46
C CYS A 50 10.52 3.93 0.18
N SER A 51 10.98 4.87 1.02
CA SER A 51 12.33 5.46 0.93
C SER A 51 13.44 4.43 1.12
N ARG A 52 13.31 3.54 2.13
CA ARG A 52 14.28 2.45 2.37
C ARG A 52 14.34 1.48 1.20
N VAL A 53 13.18 1.06 0.69
CA VAL A 53 13.10 0.16 -0.48
C VAL A 53 13.72 0.83 -1.70
N GLY A 54 13.37 2.09 -1.99
CA GLY A 54 13.94 2.84 -3.12
C GLY A 54 15.45 3.04 -3.03
N SER A 55 15.97 3.12 -1.80
CA SER A 55 17.42 3.19 -1.51
C SER A 55 18.14 1.83 -1.61
N GLY A 56 17.43 0.75 -1.93
CA GLY A 56 18.01 -0.59 -2.10
C GLY A 56 18.17 -1.40 -0.82
N ALA A 57 17.48 -1.04 0.29
CA ALA A 57 17.47 -1.87 1.49
C ALA A 57 16.93 -3.29 1.19
N SER A 58 17.52 -4.31 1.81
CA SER A 58 17.05 -5.69 1.66
C SER A 58 15.67 -5.86 2.29
N TYR A 59 14.86 -6.76 1.74
CA TYR A 59 13.56 -7.11 2.31
C TYR A 59 13.68 -7.55 3.76
N SER A 60 14.70 -8.38 4.08
CA SER A 60 14.96 -8.84 5.45
C SER A 60 15.21 -7.70 6.44
N SER A 61 15.95 -6.66 6.03
CA SER A 61 16.24 -5.51 6.88
C SER A 61 14.99 -4.66 7.10
N VAL A 62 14.26 -4.34 6.03
CA VAL A 62 13.02 -3.55 6.11
C VAL A 62 11.99 -4.27 6.98
N LEU A 63 11.82 -5.57 6.79
CA LEU A 63 10.88 -6.37 7.56
C LEU A 63 11.26 -6.46 9.04
N SER A 64 12.56 -6.62 9.34
CA SER A 64 13.06 -6.69 10.73
C SER A 64 12.86 -5.37 11.47
N ASP A 65 13.12 -4.24 10.81
CA ASP A 65 12.84 -2.90 11.35
C ASP A 65 11.34 -2.73 11.58
N THR A 66 10.52 -3.05 10.58
CA THR A 66 9.05 -2.94 10.71
C THR A 66 8.51 -3.80 11.84
N LYS A 67 8.96 -5.05 11.97
CA LYS A 67 8.55 -5.92 13.08
C LYS A 67 8.88 -5.31 14.45
N ARG A 68 10.02 -4.64 14.59
CA ARG A 68 10.40 -3.96 15.85
C ARG A 68 9.53 -2.74 16.14
N ASP A 69 9.14 -2.02 15.10
CA ASP A 69 8.53 -0.70 15.23
C ASP A 69 7.01 -0.74 15.37
N VAL A 70 6.35 -1.74 14.76
CA VAL A 70 4.88 -1.83 14.72
C VAL A 70 4.33 -2.84 15.73
N SER A 71 3.12 -2.60 16.21
CA SER A 71 2.36 -3.56 17.00
C SER A 71 1.12 -4.02 16.23
N PRO A 72 0.83 -5.34 16.14
CA PRO A 72 1.57 -6.44 16.72
C PRO A 72 2.97 -6.66 16.11
N SER A 73 3.94 -7.00 16.96
CA SER A 73 5.36 -7.18 16.62
C SER A 73 5.66 -8.60 16.12
N ASP A 74 4.91 -9.04 15.11
CA ASP A 74 5.07 -10.35 14.49
C ASP A 74 5.39 -10.27 12.99
N GLU A 75 5.90 -11.38 12.45
CA GLU A 75 6.36 -11.48 11.07
C GLU A 75 5.24 -11.22 10.04
N GLN A 76 4.02 -11.70 10.32
CA GLN A 76 2.87 -11.54 9.43
C GLN A 76 2.42 -10.08 9.42
N SER A 77 2.38 -9.43 10.59
CA SER A 77 2.06 -8.02 10.74
C SER A 77 3.07 -7.14 10.01
N ALA A 78 4.36 -7.37 10.19
CA ALA A 78 5.41 -6.65 9.49
C ALA A 78 5.31 -6.84 7.96
N ASN A 79 5.09 -8.06 7.50
CA ASN A 79 4.96 -8.35 6.06
C ASN A 79 3.76 -7.64 5.46
N TYR A 80 2.63 -7.65 6.16
CA TYR A 80 1.44 -6.93 5.71
C TYR A 80 1.73 -5.43 5.56
N VAL A 81 2.32 -4.79 6.58
CA VAL A 81 2.62 -3.35 6.56
C VAL A 81 3.58 -3.00 5.42
N VAL A 82 4.67 -3.75 5.26
CA VAL A 82 5.67 -3.52 4.19
C VAL A 82 5.04 -3.70 2.80
N SER A 83 4.35 -4.81 2.59
CA SER A 83 3.72 -5.13 1.30
C SER A 83 2.62 -4.13 0.95
N ASN A 84 1.85 -3.68 1.93
CA ASN A 84 0.78 -2.71 1.74
C ASN A 84 1.34 -1.32 1.42
N ALA A 85 2.33 -0.84 2.20
CA ALA A 85 3.00 0.44 1.95
C ALA A 85 3.58 0.50 0.53
N VAL A 86 4.31 -0.54 0.11
CA VAL A 86 4.89 -0.57 -1.25
C VAL A 86 3.84 -0.75 -2.34
N GLY A 87 2.83 -1.59 -2.08
CA GLY A 87 1.75 -1.85 -3.03
C GLY A 87 0.87 -0.64 -3.33
N ILE A 88 0.62 0.19 -2.32
CA ILE A 88 -0.31 1.32 -2.41
C ILE A 88 0.41 2.66 -2.61
N LEU A 89 1.41 2.97 -1.78
CA LEU A 89 2.03 4.30 -1.77
C LEU A 89 3.11 4.45 -2.85
N CYS A 90 3.91 3.41 -3.07
CA CYS A 90 5.02 3.45 -4.04
C CYS A 90 5.04 2.25 -5.00
N PRO A 91 3.97 2.05 -5.81
CA PRO A 91 3.80 0.86 -6.65
C PRO A 91 4.91 0.66 -7.70
N ALA A 92 5.61 1.74 -8.09
CA ALA A 92 6.78 1.66 -8.96
C ALA A 92 7.93 0.82 -8.37
N LEU A 93 7.99 0.67 -7.04
CA LEU A 93 9.02 -0.07 -6.32
C LEU A 93 8.66 -1.53 -6.04
N ILE A 94 7.48 -2.02 -6.45
CA ILE A 94 7.03 -3.40 -6.21
C ILE A 94 8.05 -4.41 -6.74
N TRP A 95 8.63 -4.18 -7.92
CA TRP A 95 9.62 -5.10 -8.49
C TRP A 95 10.91 -5.15 -7.65
N GLN A 96 11.37 -4.00 -7.16
CA GLN A 96 12.54 -3.91 -6.28
C GLN A 96 12.32 -4.64 -4.97
N LEU A 97 11.14 -4.46 -4.34
CA LEU A 97 10.76 -5.19 -3.12
C LEU A 97 10.72 -6.71 -3.37
N ARG A 98 10.08 -7.16 -4.46
CA ARG A 98 9.93 -8.59 -4.76
C ARG A 98 11.28 -9.26 -5.02
N ASN A 99 12.18 -8.58 -5.73
CA ASN A 99 13.52 -9.12 -5.96
C ASN A 99 14.36 -9.18 -4.68
N SER A 100 14.26 -8.17 -3.81
CA SER A 100 15.00 -8.18 -2.55
C SER A 100 14.45 -9.21 -1.54
N ALA A 101 13.21 -9.67 -1.75
CA ALA A 101 12.58 -10.77 -1.00
C ALA A 101 12.88 -12.16 -1.58
N ALA A 102 13.57 -12.27 -2.72
CA ALA A 102 13.86 -13.55 -3.35
C ALA A 102 14.70 -14.45 -2.41
N GLY A 103 14.19 -15.65 -2.11
CA GLY A 103 14.83 -16.57 -1.18
C GLY A 103 14.76 -16.14 0.28
N TYR A 104 13.88 -15.19 0.63
CA TYR A 104 13.64 -14.86 2.03
C TYR A 104 12.95 -16.04 2.75
N GLN A 105 13.56 -16.51 3.83
CA GLN A 105 12.91 -17.34 4.82
C GLN A 105 12.73 -16.55 6.12
N PRO A 106 11.49 -16.44 6.64
CA PRO A 106 11.28 -15.83 7.94
C PRO A 106 11.98 -16.65 9.03
N PRO A 107 12.56 -16.00 10.06
CA PRO A 107 13.11 -16.69 11.21
C PRO A 107 11.98 -17.46 11.91
N GLY A 108 12.25 -18.72 12.28
CA GLY A 108 11.32 -19.59 13.01
C GLY A 108 11.10 -19.16 14.45
#